data_AF-A0A645E3Q5-F1
#
_entry.id   AF-A0A645E3Q5-F1
#
_cell.length_a   1.000
_cell.length_b   1.000
_cell.length_c   1.000
_cell.angle_alpha   90.00
_cell.angle_beta   90.00
_cell.angle_gamma   90.00
#
_symmetry.space_group_name_H-M   'P 1'
#
loop_
_entity.id
_entity.type
_entity.pdbx_description
1 polymer ?
#
loop_
_entity_poly.entity_id
_entity_poly.type
_entity_poly.pdbx_seq_one_letter_code
_entity_poly.pdbx_strand_id
1 'polypeptide(L)'
;MIGIVLHIKPILTINNEGKVMPVFKVKGRKSSLNKLVEIISERIENPEEQVIAICHGDCIDEALKLKENILKSIKVKDVIINYTGPAVGTHGGPGNLAVFFMGKERQHHMI
;
A
#
# COMPACT_ATOMS: atom_id res chain seq x y z
N MET A 1 -14.13 -17.49 -17.25
CA MET A 1 -12.99 -16.63 -16.92
C MET A 1 -13.06 -15.36 -17.78
N ILE A 2 -13.55 -14.24 -17.22
CA ILE A 2 -13.48 -12.89 -17.84
C ILE A 2 -12.95 -11.91 -16.77
N GLY A 3 -11.90 -12.31 -16.05
CA GLY A 3 -11.28 -11.51 -14.98
C GLY A 3 -9.98 -10.84 -15.40
N ILE A 4 -9.31 -11.37 -16.43
CA ILE A 4 -7.99 -10.89 -16.91
C ILE A 4 -8.14 -9.63 -17.78
N VAL A 5 -9.34 -9.35 -18.31
CA VAL A 5 -9.61 -8.28 -19.29
C VAL A 5 -9.59 -6.87 -18.66
N LEU A 6 -9.68 -6.75 -17.35
CA LEU A 6 -9.65 -5.46 -16.64
C LEU A 6 -8.49 -5.48 -15.66
N HIS A 7 -7.40 -4.79 -15.98
CA HIS A 7 -6.22 -4.58 -15.12
C HIS A 7 -6.52 -3.75 -13.85
N ILE A 8 -7.58 -4.10 -13.12
CA ILE A 8 -8.00 -3.48 -11.87
C ILE A 8 -7.18 -4.07 -10.73
N LYS A 9 -6.61 -3.19 -9.92
CA LYS A 9 -5.86 -3.48 -8.71
C LYS A 9 -6.71 -3.05 -7.51
N PRO A 10 -7.14 -3.99 -6.66
CA PRO A 10 -7.80 -3.62 -5.41
C PRO A 10 -6.77 -3.03 -4.44
N ILE A 11 -7.17 -2.00 -3.70
CA ILE A 11 -6.44 -1.53 -2.51
C ILE A 11 -7.24 -2.01 -1.30
N LEU A 12 -6.55 -2.69 -0.40
CA LEU A 12 -7.11 -3.27 0.80
C LEU A 12 -6.59 -2.52 2.03
N THR A 13 -7.34 -2.57 3.12
CA THR A 13 -6.93 -2.10 4.44
C THR A 13 -7.31 -3.14 5.49
N ILE A 14 -6.80 -2.94 6.71
CA ILE A 14 -7.22 -3.69 7.90
C ILE A 14 -8.03 -2.70 8.76
N ASN A 15 -9.25 -3.06 9.14
CA ASN A 15 -10.10 -2.23 10.00
C ASN A 15 -9.75 -2.39 11.49
N ASN A 16 -10.46 -1.70 12.39
CA ASN A 16 -10.20 -1.83 13.84
C ASN A 16 -10.44 -3.24 14.40
N GLU A 17 -11.27 -4.05 13.74
CA GLU A 17 -11.54 -5.44 14.11
C GLU A 17 -10.48 -6.42 13.59
N GLY A 18 -9.46 -5.94 12.87
CA GLY A 18 -8.44 -6.80 12.26
C GLY A 18 -8.88 -7.47 10.95
N LYS A 19 -10.03 -7.09 10.38
CA LYS A 19 -10.53 -7.66 9.11
C LYS A 19 -9.90 -6.97 7.91
N VAL A 20 -9.46 -7.76 6.95
CA VAL A 20 -9.02 -7.28 5.63
C VAL A 20 -10.26 -6.90 4.82
N MET A 21 -10.31 -5.66 4.34
CA MET A 21 -11.41 -5.16 3.52
C MET A 21 -10.92 -4.33 2.33
N PRO A 22 -11.58 -4.43 1.16
CA PRO A 22 -11.29 -3.54 0.05
C PRO A 22 -11.74 -2.11 0.40
N VAL A 23 -10.96 -1.13 -0.02
CA VAL A 23 -11.29 0.29 0.10
C VAL A 23 -11.36 1.00 -1.24
N PHE A 24 -10.56 0.57 -2.23
CA PHE A 24 -10.61 1.14 -3.58
C PHE A 24 -10.42 0.06 -4.66
N LYS A 25 -10.94 0.33 -5.85
CA LYS A 25 -10.67 -0.43 -7.09
C LYS A 25 -10.01 0.51 -8.09
N VAL A 26 -8.72 0.30 -8.36
CA VAL A 26 -7.93 1.24 -9.17
C VAL A 26 -7.46 0.57 -10.45
N LYS A 27 -7.61 1.23 -11.61
CA LYS A 27 -7.17 0.66 -12.89
C LYS A 27 -5.68 0.91 -13.12
N GLY A 28 -4.91 -0.17 -13.22
CA GLY A 28 -3.49 -0.18 -13.56
C GLY A 28 -2.56 0.06 -12.37
N ARG A 29 -1.33 -0.45 -12.50
CA ARG A 29 -0.31 -0.37 -11.44
C ARG A 29 0.10 1.05 -11.10
N LYS A 30 0.33 1.90 -12.11
CA LYS A 30 0.74 3.29 -11.90
C LYS A 30 -0.28 4.05 -11.04
N SER A 31 -1.55 3.95 -11.40
CA SER A 31 -2.65 4.57 -10.67
C SER A 31 -2.77 4.01 -9.25
N SER A 32 -2.56 2.71 -9.04
CA SER A 32 -2.60 2.14 -7.68
C SER A 32 -1.45 2.65 -6.80
N LEU A 33 -0.24 2.84 -7.36
CA LEU A 33 0.87 3.43 -6.61
C LEU A 33 0.59 4.88 -6.24
N ASN A 34 0.07 5.68 -7.16
CA ASN A 34 -0.32 7.06 -6.88
C ASN A 34 -1.41 7.13 -5.80
N LYS A 35 -2.41 6.26 -5.87
CA LYS A 35 -3.48 6.22 -4.88
C LYS A 35 -2.97 5.80 -3.50
N LEU A 36 -1.98 4.91 -3.41
CA LEU A 36 -1.32 4.59 -2.14
C LEU A 36 -0.64 5.82 -1.53
N VAL A 37 0.08 6.61 -2.34
CA VAL A 37 0.73 7.85 -1.86
C VAL A 37 -0.29 8.86 -1.38
N GLU A 38 -1.38 9.07 -2.13
CA GLU A 38 -2.50 9.92 -1.74
C GLU A 38 -3.08 9.51 -0.37
N ILE A 39 -3.34 8.21 -0.18
CA ILE A 39 -3.83 7.69 1.10
C ILE A 39 -2.85 7.96 2.25
N ILE A 40 -1.54 7.81 2.02
CA ILE A 40 -0.54 8.11 3.06
C ILE A 40 -0.57 9.61 3.38
N SER A 41 -0.51 10.48 2.35
CA SER A 41 -0.53 11.94 2.51
C SER A 41 -1.75 12.43 3.28
N GLU A 42 -2.92 11.84 3.06
CA GLU A 42 -4.16 12.25 3.74
C GLU A 42 -4.24 11.81 5.20
N ARG A 43 -3.55 10.72 5.56
CA ARG A 43 -3.81 9.98 6.80
C ARG A 43 -2.65 9.92 7.77
N ILE A 44 -1.42 10.08 7.31
CA ILE A 44 -0.24 10.04 8.19
C ILE A 44 -0.25 11.18 9.21
N GLU A 45 0.20 10.92 10.43
CA GLU A 45 0.31 11.90 11.51
C GLU A 45 1.77 12.03 11.95
N ASN A 46 2.32 13.23 12.14
CA ASN A 46 3.76 13.43 12.47
C ASN A 46 4.71 12.72 11.48
N PRO A 47 4.58 12.93 10.15
CA PRO A 47 5.31 12.16 9.14
C PRO A 47 6.84 12.26 9.30
N GLU A 48 7.37 13.42 9.68
CA GLU A 48 8.82 13.64 9.85
C GLU A 48 9.44 12.79 10.97
N GLU A 49 8.64 12.24 11.88
CA GLU A 49 9.08 11.38 12.98
C GLU A 49 9.02 9.88 12.62
N GLN A 50 8.38 9.54 11.48
CA GLN A 50 8.03 8.17 11.14
C GLN A 50 8.93 7.54 10.08
N VAL A 51 9.25 6.26 10.30
CA VAL A 51 9.79 5.37 9.28
C VAL A 51 8.64 4.62 8.63
N ILE A 52 8.45 4.82 7.32
CA ILE A 52 7.44 4.10 6.55
C ILE A 52 7.98 2.73 6.15
N ALA A 53 7.21 1.67 6.34
CA ALA A 53 7.60 0.34 5.87
C ALA A 53 6.83 -0.04 4.61
N ILE A 54 7.53 -0.58 3.63
CA ILE A 54 6.97 -1.20 2.44
C ILE A 54 7.30 -2.68 2.45
N CYS A 55 6.31 -3.54 2.22
CA CYS A 55 6.51 -4.97 2.01
C CYS A 55 6.10 -5.36 0.60
N HIS A 56 6.90 -6.17 -0.09
CA HIS A 56 6.60 -6.61 -1.47
C HIS A 56 6.65 -8.14 -1.62
N GLY A 57 5.75 -8.69 -2.43
CA GLY A 57 5.81 -10.08 -2.87
C GLY A 57 6.50 -10.14 -4.22
N ASP A 58 7.83 -10.25 -4.24
CA ASP A 58 8.61 -10.39 -5.49
C ASP A 58 8.38 -9.30 -6.57
N CYS A 59 8.13 -8.06 -6.14
CA CYS A 59 7.98 -6.89 -7.01
C CYS A 59 8.79 -5.68 -6.52
N ILE A 60 10.11 -5.87 -6.39
CA ILE A 60 11.03 -4.85 -5.85
C ILE A 60 10.99 -3.54 -6.65
N ASP A 61 10.86 -3.60 -7.97
CA ASP A 61 10.82 -2.41 -8.83
C ASP A 61 9.62 -1.51 -8.52
N GLU A 62 8.44 -2.09 -8.25
CA GLU A 62 7.28 -1.33 -7.81
C GLU A 62 7.42 -0.80 -6.38
N ALA A 63 8.10 -1.53 -5.49
CA ALA A 63 8.39 -1.06 -4.14
C ALA A 63 9.33 0.15 -4.14
N LEU A 64 10.37 0.14 -4.98
CA LEU A 64 11.29 1.26 -5.17
C LEU A 64 10.57 2.47 -5.75
N LYS A 65 9.71 2.29 -6.76
CA LYS A 65 8.87 3.36 -7.31
C LYS A 65 7.93 3.95 -6.26
N LEU A 66 7.31 3.12 -5.41
CA LEU A 66 6.47 3.60 -4.33
C LEU A 66 7.28 4.42 -3.32
N LYS A 67 8.46 3.94 -2.90
CA LYS A 67 9.38 4.67 -2.02
C LYS A 67 9.75 6.03 -2.61
N GLU A 68 10.13 6.08 -3.89
CA GLU A 68 10.46 7.33 -4.58
C GLU A 68 9.27 8.31 -4.57
N ASN A 69 8.07 7.84 -4.88
CA ASN A 69 6.89 8.69 -4.89
C ASN A 69 6.54 9.20 -3.48
N ILE A 70 6.67 8.37 -2.44
CA ILE A 70 6.46 8.79 -1.04
C ILE A 70 7.44 9.91 -0.69
N LEU A 71 8.73 9.72 -0.95
CA LEU A 71 9.78 10.70 -0.62
C LEU A 71 9.64 12.02 -1.41
N LYS A 72 9.04 11.98 -2.60
CA LYS A 72 8.71 13.18 -3.39
C LYS A 72 7.50 13.93 -2.86
N SER A 73 6.55 13.25 -2.24
CA SER A 73 5.26 13.82 -1.83
C SER A 73 5.16 14.16 -0.33
N ILE A 74 5.94 13.49 0.51
CA ILE A 74 5.83 13.57 1.98
C ILE A 74 7.23 13.58 2.58
N LYS A 75 7.51 14.57 3.44
CA LYS A 75 8.73 14.57 4.24
C LYS A 75 8.57 13.59 5.41
N VAL A 76 9.22 12.44 5.31
CA VAL A 76 9.23 11.38 6.33
C VAL A 76 10.64 11.15 6.87
N LYS A 77 10.77 10.50 8.03
CA LYS A 77 12.08 10.20 8.62
C LYS A 77 12.91 9.27 7.74
N ASP A 78 12.28 8.18 7.27
CA ASP A 78 12.89 7.20 6.36
C ASP A 78 11.80 6.32 5.71
N VAL A 79 12.18 5.55 4.70
CA VAL A 79 11.36 4.50 4.09
C VAL A 79 12.18 3.22 3.95
N ILE A 80 11.75 2.14 4.61
CA ILE A 80 12.37 0.82 4.54
C ILE A 80 11.56 -0.13 3.65
N ILE A 81 12.24 -1.08 3.01
CA ILE A 81 11.63 -2.04 2.10
C ILE A 81 12.00 -3.45 2.55
N ASN A 82 11.01 -4.32 2.68
CA ASN A 82 11.16 -5.71 3.07
C ASN A 82 10.39 -6.65 2.13
N TYR A 83 10.73 -7.93 2.18
CA TYR A 83 9.90 -8.96 1.56
C TYR A 83 8.63 -9.22 2.38
N THR A 84 7.56 -9.55 1.69
CA THR A 84 6.36 -10.14 2.31
C THR A 84 6.71 -11.55 2.76
N GLY A 85 6.48 -11.86 4.04
CA GLY A 85 6.74 -13.19 4.60
C GLY A 85 5.82 -14.27 4.01
N PRO A 86 6.20 -15.56 4.11
CA PRO A 86 5.54 -16.66 3.41
C PRO A 86 4.05 -16.81 3.77
N ALA A 87 3.66 -16.62 5.03
CA ALA A 87 2.26 -16.72 5.45
C ALA A 87 1.35 -15.71 4.73
N VAL A 88 1.79 -14.45 4.63
CA VAL A 88 1.04 -13.40 3.89
C VAL A 88 1.19 -13.60 2.39
N GLY A 89 2.38 -14.00 1.93
CA GLY A 89 2.71 -14.24 0.53
C GLY A 89 1.84 -15.32 -0.11
N THR A 90 1.46 -16.37 0.61
CA THR A 90 0.54 -17.42 0.13
C THR A 90 -0.80 -16.85 -0.32
N HIS A 91 -1.29 -15.80 0.33
CA HIS A 91 -2.58 -15.17 0.01
C HIS A 91 -2.44 -13.96 -0.93
N GLY A 92 -1.42 -13.13 -0.72
CA GLY A 92 -1.18 -11.93 -1.51
C GLY A 92 -0.59 -12.22 -2.89
N GLY A 93 0.15 -13.32 -3.02
CA GLY A 93 0.84 -13.74 -4.24
C GLY A 93 1.96 -12.80 -4.70
N PRO A 94 2.67 -13.19 -5.78
CA PRO A 94 3.62 -12.32 -6.45
C PRO A 94 2.95 -11.03 -6.96
N GLY A 95 3.67 -9.91 -6.86
CA GLY A 95 3.17 -8.59 -7.22
C GLY A 95 2.44 -7.85 -6.09
N ASN A 96 2.18 -8.49 -4.93
CA ASN A 96 1.59 -7.84 -3.76
C ASN A 96 2.51 -6.71 -3.24
N LEU A 97 1.90 -5.60 -2.83
CA LEU A 97 2.61 -4.46 -2.26
C LEU A 97 1.80 -3.88 -1.10
N ALA A 98 2.43 -3.73 0.06
CA ALA A 98 1.83 -3.17 1.26
C ALA A 98 2.67 -2.00 1.77
N VAL A 99 2.00 -1.02 2.37
CA VAL A 99 2.64 0.13 3.03
C VAL A 99 2.07 0.30 4.43
N PHE A 100 2.94 0.60 5.39
CA PHE A 100 2.60 0.69 6.80
C PHE A 100 3.11 2.01 7.37
N PHE A 101 2.24 2.70 8.11
CA PHE A 101 2.50 3.97 8.76
C PHE A 101 1.52 4.16 9.92
N MET A 102 1.87 5.02 10.88
CA MET A 102 0.96 5.48 11.92
C MET A 102 0.19 6.69 11.42
N GLY A 103 -1.10 6.76 11.71
CA GLY A 103 -1.93 7.87 11.26
C GLY A 103 -3.31 7.83 11.89
N LYS A 104 -4.22 8.60 11.29
CA LYS A 104 -5.64 8.64 11.64
C LYS A 104 -6.23 7.23 11.78
N GLU A 105 -7.30 7.13 12.55
CA GLU A 105 -8.04 5.88 12.80
C GLU A 105 -8.25 5.03 11.53
N ARG A 106 -8.18 3.70 11.63
CA ARG A 106 -8.27 2.81 10.46
C ARG A 106 -9.57 3.04 9.67
N GLN A 107 -9.53 2.81 8.36
CA GLN A 107 -10.72 2.92 7.51
C GLN A 107 -11.67 1.74 7.78
N HIS A 108 -12.97 2.02 7.82
CA HIS A 108 -14.03 1.04 8.11
C HIS A 108 -15.01 0.81 6.95
N HIS A 109 -14.89 1.59 5.87
CA HIS A 109 -15.84 1.58 4.75
C HIS A 109 -15.11 1.70 3.41
N MET A 110 -15.71 1.14 2.36
CA MET A 110 -15.30 1.40 0.97
C MET A 110 -15.54 2.87 0.65
N ILE A 111 -14.58 3.51 -0.01
CA ILE A 111 -14.69 4.89 -0.51
C ILE A 111 -14.78 4.85 -2.03
#